data_AF-A0A919VW15-F1
#
_entry.id   AF-A0A919VW15-F1
#
_cell.length_a   1.000
_cell.length_b   1.000
_cell.length_c   1.000
_cell.angle_alpha   90.00
_cell.angle_beta   90.00
_cell.angle_gamma   90.00
#
_symmetry.space_group_name_H-M   'P 1'
#
loop_
_entity.id
_entity.type
_entity.pdbx_description
1 polymer ?
#
loop_
_entity_poly.entity_id
_entity_poly.type
_entity_poly.pdbx_seq_one_letter_code
_entity_poly.pdbx_strand_id
1 'polypeptide(L)'
;MSSPDYVQLSGERVLEDLDLAATGYAERLESADAATREQLREEFVALCLPFAGRMARRYRGRGEALEDLEQVARLGLIKAVDRYDPQRGSFTAYAVITISGEIKRHFRDRTWGVHVPRRVQDLSLEVGHATMVLTTELSRRPTPAELAAHLRLSESAVLDALESSAGYSPASLNAPAGVDGAAEFGDLIGGMDAELEAVDDKITVAGLLLRLPARERQMLAMRFYGNRTQAEIAAELGISQMHVSRLLSRALGWLREAMLSDTLPRWEGASAPSDGHGMQITVTREDGVLAMRIRGEVDRDTAGRLRTGLRHAVATVGADRLVVDLTAVPLVDAAGVAALVDAASAAAVAEVPLSLTGAQPYVSRILAVSGLHNLLATDRH
;
A
#
# COMPACT_ATOMS: atom_id res chain seq x y z
N MET A 1 37.63 70.24 -4.35
CA MET A 1 36.46 69.66 -3.66
C MET A 1 36.86 68.28 -3.17
N SER A 2 36.82 68.09 -1.85
CA SER A 2 37.37 66.96 -1.10
C SER A 2 36.51 65.69 -1.20
N SER A 3 37.21 64.54 -1.37
CA SER A 3 37.04 63.18 -0.79
C SER A 3 35.67 62.49 -0.67
N PRO A 4 35.62 61.14 -0.47
CA PRO A 4 36.75 60.20 -0.33
C PRO A 4 36.65 58.86 -1.11
N ASP A 5 37.84 58.31 -1.32
CA ASP A 5 38.14 56.88 -1.51
C ASP A 5 37.44 55.98 -0.49
N TYR A 6 36.68 55.00 -0.99
CA TYR A 6 36.17 53.89 -0.17
C TYR A 6 37.26 52.82 -0.09
N VAL A 7 38.02 52.94 0.98
CA VAL A 7 39.15 52.11 1.38
C VAL A 7 38.73 50.65 1.69
N GLN A 8 39.35 49.69 1.01
CA GLN A 8 39.31 48.23 1.28
C GLN A 8 40.12 47.80 2.54
N LEU A 9 40.30 48.64 3.57
CA LEU A 9 41.17 48.35 4.73
C LEU A 9 40.53 47.63 5.93
N SER A 10 39.32 47.06 5.87
CA SER A 10 38.58 46.72 7.11
C SER A 10 38.36 45.24 7.45
N GLY A 11 38.83 44.28 6.63
CA GLY A 11 38.54 42.85 6.83
C GLY A 11 39.64 42.07 7.56
N GLU A 12 40.83 42.01 6.96
CA GLU A 12 41.98 41.25 7.48
C GLU A 12 42.48 41.81 8.80
N ARG A 13 42.58 43.14 8.91
CA ARG A 13 43.03 43.81 10.13
C ARG A 13 42.16 43.50 11.35
N VAL A 14 40.84 43.40 11.16
CA VAL A 14 39.90 43.04 12.22
C VAL A 14 40.06 41.57 12.65
N LEU A 15 40.46 40.68 11.73
CA LEU A 15 40.74 39.29 12.08
C LEU A 15 42.09 39.16 12.81
N GLU A 16 43.11 39.89 12.36
CA GLU A 16 44.41 39.96 13.05
C GLU A 16 44.27 40.49 14.47
N ASP A 17 43.46 41.55 14.68
CA ASP A 17 43.19 42.10 16.00
C ASP A 17 42.50 41.08 16.93
N LEU A 18 41.62 40.24 16.38
CA LEU A 18 40.96 39.17 17.15
C LEU A 18 41.91 38.04 17.53
N ASP A 19 42.85 37.69 16.65
CA ASP A 19 43.87 36.68 16.97
C ASP A 19 44.85 37.17 18.04
N LEU A 20 45.24 38.45 17.99
CA LEU A 20 46.02 39.09 19.05
C LEU A 20 45.25 39.11 20.38
N ALA A 21 43.98 39.50 20.35
CA ALA A 21 43.12 39.49 21.54
C ALA A 21 42.95 38.07 22.11
N ALA A 22 42.86 37.05 21.26
CA ALA A 22 42.72 35.65 21.67
C ALA A 22 43.97 35.13 22.40
N THR A 23 45.16 35.48 21.91
CA THR A 23 46.42 35.14 22.60
C THR A 23 46.51 35.85 23.95
N GLY A 24 46.20 37.16 24.00
CA GLY A 24 46.19 37.90 25.26
C GLY A 24 45.14 37.40 26.26
N TYR A 25 43.98 36.94 25.77
CA TYR A 25 42.97 36.26 26.59
C TYR A 25 43.53 34.97 27.21
N ALA A 26 44.18 34.12 26.40
CA ALA A 26 44.73 32.85 26.87
C ALA A 26 45.86 33.03 27.90
N GLU A 27 46.76 33.98 27.69
CA GLU A 27 47.82 34.32 28.65
C GLU A 27 47.24 34.76 30.00
N ARG A 28 46.22 35.63 29.99
CA ARG A 28 45.54 36.09 31.22
C ARG A 28 44.81 34.96 31.94
N LEU A 29 44.35 33.94 31.21
CA LEU A 29 43.61 32.79 31.75
C LEU A 29 44.49 31.84 32.58
N GLU A 30 45.79 31.77 32.27
CA GLU A 30 46.75 30.88 32.96
C GLU A 30 46.89 31.25 34.44
N SER A 31 46.97 32.56 34.75
CA SER A 31 47.14 33.07 36.11
C SER A 31 45.84 33.47 36.83
N ALA A 32 44.68 33.34 36.18
CA ALA A 32 43.39 33.80 36.70
C ALA A 32 42.76 32.82 37.71
N ASP A 33 42.09 33.36 38.74
CA ASP A 33 41.20 32.60 39.62
C ASP A 33 39.85 32.32 38.94
N ALA A 34 38.96 31.56 39.60
CA ALA A 34 37.68 31.15 39.00
C ALA A 34 36.78 32.33 38.62
N ALA A 35 36.70 33.37 39.46
CA ALA A 35 35.87 34.55 39.20
C ALA A 35 36.42 35.39 38.04
N THR A 36 37.74 35.60 38.02
CA THR A 36 38.43 36.32 36.95
C THR A 36 38.34 35.57 35.63
N ARG A 37 38.39 34.23 35.65
CA ARG A 37 38.22 33.41 34.43
C ARG A 37 36.87 33.62 33.76
N GLU A 38 35.78 33.65 34.52
CA GLU A 38 34.46 33.91 33.93
C GLU A 38 34.37 35.32 33.36
N GLN A 39 34.89 36.32 34.09
CA GLN A 39 34.89 37.71 33.61
C GLN A 39 35.71 37.89 32.32
N LEU A 40 36.91 37.30 32.25
CA LEU A 40 37.75 37.33 31.06
C LEU A 40 37.07 36.65 29.87
N ARG A 41 36.38 35.55 30.14
CA ARG A 41 35.62 34.80 29.13
C ARG A 41 34.47 35.63 28.58
N GLU A 42 33.66 36.25 29.44
CA GLU A 42 32.57 37.13 29.03
C GLU A 42 33.07 38.33 28.21
N GLU A 43 34.16 38.97 28.65
CA GLU A 43 34.80 40.09 27.93
C GLU A 43 35.26 39.67 26.53
N PHE A 44 35.94 38.52 26.43
CA PHE A 44 36.43 38.02 25.15
C PHE A 44 35.29 37.57 24.21
N VAL A 45 34.26 36.91 24.75
CA VAL A 45 33.06 36.56 23.97
C VAL A 45 32.39 37.82 23.44
N ALA A 46 32.21 38.84 24.29
CA ALA A 46 31.57 40.11 23.90
C ALA A 46 32.33 40.81 22.76
N LEU A 47 33.67 40.84 22.84
CA LEU A 47 34.53 41.36 21.78
C LEU A 47 34.31 40.64 20.44
N CYS A 48 34.07 39.33 20.49
CA CYS A 48 33.91 38.48 19.31
C CYS A 48 32.48 38.44 18.75
N LEU A 49 31.46 38.97 19.44
CA LEU A 49 30.07 38.93 18.98
C LEU A 49 29.83 39.50 17.58
N PRO A 50 30.43 40.66 17.19
CA PRO A 50 30.27 41.19 15.83
C PRO A 50 30.83 40.25 14.76
N PHE A 51 31.89 39.50 15.07
CA PHE A 51 32.46 38.50 14.17
C PHE A 51 31.48 37.34 13.93
N ALA A 52 30.85 36.81 14.99
CA ALA A 52 29.80 35.79 14.85
C ALA A 52 28.61 36.30 14.02
N GLY A 53 28.18 37.55 14.22
CA GLY A 53 27.12 38.18 13.42
C GLY A 53 27.47 38.30 11.93
N ARG A 54 28.73 38.63 11.60
CA ARG A 54 29.21 38.63 10.20
C ARG A 54 29.18 37.22 9.60
N MET A 55 29.53 36.20 10.38
CA MET A 55 29.47 34.81 9.93
C MET A 55 28.03 34.35 9.65
N ALA A 56 27.07 34.70 10.52
CA ALA A 56 25.66 34.38 10.33
C ALA A 56 25.08 35.00 9.03
N ARG A 57 25.44 36.26 8.72
CA ARG A 57 24.95 36.96 7.52
C ARG A 57 25.28 36.27 6.20
N ARG A 58 26.35 35.47 6.15
CA ARG A 58 26.70 34.65 4.96
C ARG A 58 25.67 33.56 4.65
N TYR A 59 24.80 33.25 5.60
CA TYR A 59 23.74 32.25 5.50
C TYR A 59 22.34 32.89 5.40
N ARG A 60 22.23 34.21 5.28
CA ARG A 60 20.95 34.92 5.14
C ARG A 60 20.22 34.44 3.87
N GLY A 61 18.89 34.41 3.94
CA GLY A 61 18.04 34.09 2.78
C GLY A 61 17.97 32.60 2.47
N ARG A 62 18.41 31.73 3.40
CA ARG A 62 18.32 30.28 3.29
C ARG A 62 17.14 29.69 4.06
N GLY A 63 16.06 30.45 4.23
CA GLY A 63 14.81 30.02 4.87
C GLY A 63 14.80 29.89 6.40
N GLU A 64 15.85 30.35 7.08
CA GLU A 64 15.82 30.65 8.52
C GLU A 64 15.91 32.16 8.77
N ALA A 65 15.30 32.62 9.86
CA ALA A 65 15.37 34.03 10.25
C ALA A 65 16.81 34.40 10.60
N LEU A 66 17.25 35.60 10.19
CA LEU A 66 18.62 36.04 10.47
C LEU A 66 18.92 36.10 11.97
N GLU A 67 17.94 36.45 12.79
CA GLU A 67 18.07 36.50 14.26
C GLU A 67 18.39 35.12 14.84
N ASP A 68 17.73 34.06 14.34
CA ASP A 68 17.99 32.68 14.77
C ASP A 68 19.39 32.23 14.33
N LEU A 69 19.78 32.55 13.10
CA LEU A 69 21.14 32.27 12.62
C LEU A 69 22.21 33.01 13.44
N GLU A 70 21.94 34.25 13.86
CA GLU A 70 22.83 34.99 14.74
C GLU A 70 22.93 34.31 16.12
N GLN A 71 21.83 33.80 16.68
CA GLN A 71 21.88 33.05 17.94
C GLN A 71 22.69 31.76 17.82
N VAL A 72 22.50 31.00 16.75
CA VAL A 72 23.29 29.79 16.49
C VAL A 72 24.77 30.11 16.30
N ALA A 73 25.08 31.20 15.60
CA ALA A 73 26.46 31.64 15.44
C ALA A 73 27.11 32.04 16.77
N ARG A 74 26.36 32.72 17.66
CA ARG A 74 26.81 33.05 19.02
C ARG A 74 27.06 31.79 19.85
N LEU A 75 26.20 30.77 19.76
CA LEU A 75 26.45 29.48 20.40
C LEU A 75 27.74 28.82 19.89
N GLY A 76 27.98 28.85 18.58
CA GLY A 76 29.22 28.35 17.98
C GLY A 76 30.46 29.14 18.40
N LEU A 77 30.33 30.46 18.57
CA LEU A 77 31.41 31.31 19.09
C LEU A 77 31.76 30.93 20.52
N ILE A 78 30.76 30.77 21.40
CA ILE A 78 30.99 30.36 22.79
C ILE A 78 31.76 29.03 22.83
N LYS A 79 31.34 28.03 22.04
CA LYS A 79 32.05 26.75 21.93
C LYS A 79 33.47 26.89 21.41
N ALA A 80 33.72 27.84 20.51
CA ALA A 80 35.05 28.12 19.98
C ALA A 80 35.95 28.74 21.05
N VAL A 81 35.45 29.72 21.79
CA VAL A 81 36.18 30.35 22.92
C VAL A 81 36.52 29.31 23.98
N ASP A 82 35.55 28.49 24.39
CA ASP A 82 35.71 27.49 25.46
C ASP A 82 36.76 26.42 25.15
N ARG A 83 37.09 26.20 23.88
CA ARG A 83 38.00 25.12 23.42
C ARG A 83 39.19 25.62 22.63
N TYR A 84 39.39 26.93 22.58
CA TYR A 84 40.52 27.49 21.86
C TYR A 84 41.83 27.13 22.55
N ASP A 85 42.83 26.76 21.75
CA ASP A 85 44.18 26.45 22.19
C ASP A 85 45.17 27.26 21.33
N PRO A 86 45.85 28.27 21.90
CA PRO A 86 46.80 29.11 21.17
C PRO A 86 47.96 28.34 20.55
N GLN A 87 48.32 27.17 21.10
CA GLN A 87 49.42 26.37 20.57
C GLN A 87 49.06 25.68 19.25
N ARG A 88 47.77 25.63 18.89
CA ARG A 88 47.25 24.95 17.71
C ARG A 88 47.03 25.89 16.52
N GLY A 89 47.19 27.21 16.71
CA GLY A 89 47.12 28.21 15.66
C GLY A 89 46.09 29.32 15.92
N SER A 90 45.67 29.98 14.85
CA SER A 90 44.76 31.16 14.88
C SER A 90 43.38 30.84 15.46
N PHE A 91 42.89 31.71 16.34
CA PHE A 91 41.54 31.66 16.89
C PHE A 91 40.51 31.89 15.79
N THR A 92 40.72 32.89 14.94
CA THR A 92 39.76 33.23 13.88
C THR A 92 39.57 32.06 12.92
N ALA A 93 40.65 31.39 12.51
CA ALA A 93 40.58 30.19 11.68
C ALA A 93 39.76 29.06 12.34
N TYR A 94 40.00 28.79 13.62
CA TYR A 94 39.26 27.78 14.38
C TYR A 94 37.78 28.16 14.59
N ALA A 95 37.51 29.42 14.91
CA ALA A 95 36.17 29.93 15.14
C ALA A 95 35.34 29.92 13.85
N VAL A 96 35.93 30.23 12.69
CA VAL A 96 35.24 30.12 11.38
C VAL A 96 34.71 28.70 11.17
N ILE A 97 35.52 27.67 11.42
CA ILE A 97 35.14 26.26 11.24
C ILE A 97 34.03 25.89 12.23
N THR A 98 34.21 26.25 13.49
CA THR A 98 33.28 25.90 14.58
C THR A 98 31.91 26.56 14.40
N ILE A 99 31.89 27.87 14.16
CA ILE A 99 30.65 28.64 13.95
C ILE A 99 29.91 28.15 12.70
N SER A 100 30.64 27.98 11.58
CA SER A 100 30.03 27.47 10.35
C SER A 100 29.46 26.06 10.54
N GLY A 101 30.14 25.21 11.31
CA GLY A 101 29.66 23.86 11.64
C GLY A 101 28.37 23.87 12.46
N GLU A 102 28.25 24.76 13.44
CA GLU A 102 27.02 24.89 14.24
C GLU A 102 25.84 25.43 13.41
N ILE A 103 26.09 26.41 12.53
CA ILE A 103 25.08 26.92 11.62
C ILE A 103 24.61 25.81 10.67
N LYS A 104 25.54 25.08 10.02
CA LYS A 104 25.19 23.94 9.15
C LYS A 104 24.42 22.85 9.90
N ARG A 105 24.81 22.56 11.14
CA ARG A 105 24.09 21.62 12.02
C ARG A 105 22.65 22.07 12.28
N HIS A 106 22.43 23.35 12.55
CA HIS A 106 21.10 23.91 12.76
C HIS A 106 20.21 23.72 11.52
N PHE A 107 20.74 24.08 10.34
CA PHE A 107 20.06 23.86 9.05
C PHE A 107 19.65 22.39 8.84
N ARG A 108 20.52 21.47 9.23
CA ARG A 108 20.29 20.02 9.10
C ARG A 108 19.22 19.50 10.07
N ASP A 109 19.28 19.94 11.31
CA ASP A 109 18.51 19.33 12.41
C ASP A 109 17.13 19.97 12.60
N ARG A 110 16.92 21.22 12.15
CA ARG A 110 15.71 21.99 12.51
C ARG A 110 14.87 22.54 11.38
N THR A 111 15.38 22.64 10.15
CA THR A 111 14.62 23.32 9.08
C THR A 111 13.98 22.39 8.05
N TRP A 112 14.21 21.07 8.10
CA TRP A 112 13.62 20.15 7.13
C TRP A 112 12.25 19.66 7.57
N GLY A 113 11.20 20.05 6.84
CA GLY A 113 9.81 19.61 7.08
C GLY A 113 9.54 18.15 6.68
N VAL A 114 10.46 17.52 5.94
CA VAL A 114 10.41 16.11 5.50
C VAL A 114 11.78 15.45 5.66
N HIS A 115 11.80 14.12 5.85
CA HIS A 115 13.06 13.39 6.02
C HIS A 115 13.82 13.28 4.70
N VAL A 116 14.88 14.07 4.53
CA VAL A 116 15.76 14.04 3.35
C VAL A 116 17.11 13.39 3.70
N PRO A 117 17.70 12.53 2.83
CA PRO A 117 19.01 11.93 3.09
C PRO A 117 20.13 12.95 3.32
N ARG A 118 21.04 12.66 4.26
CA ARG A 118 22.11 13.59 4.71
C ARG A 118 22.95 14.18 3.57
N ARG A 119 23.38 13.33 2.63
CA ARG A 119 24.20 13.74 1.48
C ARG A 119 23.52 14.84 0.65
N VAL A 120 22.20 14.78 0.54
CA VAL A 120 21.40 15.73 -0.23
C VAL A 120 21.25 17.04 0.53
N GLN A 121 21.06 16.99 1.86
CA GLN A 121 20.98 18.20 2.69
C GLN A 121 22.27 19.02 2.65
N ASP A 122 23.42 18.34 2.82
CA ASP A 122 24.73 18.98 2.76
C ASP A 122 24.96 19.62 1.37
N LEU A 123 24.55 18.91 0.31
CA LEU A 123 24.68 19.39 -1.05
C LEU A 123 23.77 20.61 -1.36
N SER A 124 22.52 20.62 -0.87
CA SER A 124 21.63 21.79 -1.02
C SER A 124 22.22 23.03 -0.34
N LEU A 125 22.90 22.90 0.80
CA LEU A 125 23.58 24.01 1.47
C LEU A 125 24.78 24.54 0.67
N GLU A 126 25.54 23.66 0.03
CA GLU A 126 26.67 24.02 -0.84
C GLU A 126 26.20 24.71 -2.11
N VAL A 127 25.16 24.18 -2.77
CA VAL A 127 24.54 24.78 -3.96
C VAL A 127 23.98 26.17 -3.65
N GLY A 128 23.32 26.34 -2.50
CA GLY A 128 22.83 27.65 -2.06
C GLY A 128 23.96 28.67 -1.84
N HIS A 129 25.09 28.24 -1.26
CA HIS A 129 26.27 29.12 -1.11
C HIS A 129 26.88 29.50 -2.46
N ALA A 130 27.11 28.52 -3.33
CA ALA A 130 27.67 28.75 -4.66
C ALA A 130 26.77 29.67 -5.50
N THR A 131 25.45 29.53 -5.37
CA THR A 131 24.49 30.40 -6.05
C THR A 131 24.68 31.86 -5.66
N MET A 132 24.85 32.16 -4.37
CA MET A 132 25.07 33.53 -3.89
C MET A 132 26.41 34.11 -4.38
N VAL A 133 27.48 33.33 -4.29
CA VAL A 133 28.82 33.74 -4.77
C VAL A 133 28.78 34.06 -6.26
N LEU A 134 28.33 33.10 -7.09
CA LEU A 134 28.25 33.27 -8.53
C LEU A 134 27.25 34.36 -8.95
N THR A 135 26.16 34.56 -8.20
CA THR A 135 25.24 35.67 -8.50
C THR A 135 25.93 37.02 -8.35
N THR A 136 26.80 37.16 -7.35
CA THR A 136 27.59 38.37 -7.12
C THR A 136 28.62 38.57 -8.24
N GLU A 137 29.30 37.50 -8.65
CA GLU A 137 30.33 37.55 -9.70
C GLU A 137 29.75 37.79 -11.10
N LEU A 138 28.65 37.10 -11.44
CA LEU A 138 28.04 37.13 -12.77
C LEU A 138 27.05 38.28 -12.96
N SER A 139 26.65 38.96 -11.87
CA SER A 139 25.56 39.95 -11.85
C SER A 139 24.23 39.42 -12.43
N ARG A 140 24.03 38.10 -12.37
CA ARG A 140 22.81 37.37 -12.76
C ARG A 140 22.75 36.04 -12.02
N ARG A 141 21.59 35.38 -12.01
CA ARG A 141 21.51 34.01 -11.47
C ARG A 141 22.37 33.05 -12.32
N PRO A 142 23.17 32.17 -11.68
CA PRO A 142 23.92 31.13 -12.37
C PRO A 142 22.99 30.01 -12.86
N THR A 143 23.42 29.34 -13.92
CA THR A 143 22.77 28.13 -14.46
C THR A 143 23.21 26.87 -13.69
N PRO A 144 22.44 25.76 -13.77
CA PRO A 144 22.84 24.48 -13.16
C PRO A 144 24.21 23.99 -13.63
N ALA A 145 24.54 24.15 -14.92
CA ALA A 145 25.85 23.81 -15.47
C ALA A 145 27.00 24.66 -14.87
N GLU A 146 26.78 25.97 -14.67
CA GLU A 146 27.77 26.85 -14.04
C GLU A 146 28.01 26.49 -12.56
N LEU A 147 26.92 26.16 -11.84
CA LEU A 147 27.00 25.66 -10.46
C LEU A 147 27.76 24.33 -10.37
N ALA A 148 27.46 23.40 -11.28
CA ALA A 148 28.11 22.10 -11.36
C ALA A 148 29.61 22.25 -11.63
N ALA A 149 30.01 23.14 -12.54
CA ALA A 149 31.41 23.44 -12.82
C ALA A 149 32.12 24.06 -11.60
N HIS A 150 31.49 25.00 -10.91
CA HIS A 150 32.05 25.65 -9.71
C HIS A 150 32.24 24.66 -8.55
N LEU A 151 31.26 23.78 -8.33
CA LEU A 151 31.27 22.80 -7.24
C LEU A 151 32.00 21.49 -7.58
N ARG A 152 32.40 21.30 -8.85
CA ARG A 152 32.99 20.04 -9.37
C ARG A 152 32.09 18.84 -9.17
N LEU A 153 30.81 19.01 -9.51
CA LEU A 153 29.76 18.00 -9.41
C LEU A 153 29.13 17.74 -10.78
N SER A 154 28.33 16.68 -10.89
CA SER A 154 27.48 16.51 -12.06
C SER A 154 26.31 17.47 -12.02
N GLU A 155 25.84 17.91 -13.19
CA GLU A 155 24.65 18.75 -13.32
C GLU A 155 23.41 18.08 -12.70
N SER A 156 23.27 16.76 -12.87
CA SER A 156 22.22 15.97 -12.22
C SER A 156 22.25 16.10 -10.70
N ALA A 157 23.43 16.04 -10.05
CA ALA A 157 23.51 16.17 -8.60
C ALA A 157 23.13 17.59 -8.14
N VAL A 158 23.45 18.61 -8.94
CA VAL A 158 23.02 20.00 -8.67
C VAL A 158 21.51 20.13 -8.82
N LEU A 159 20.92 19.54 -9.86
CA LEU A 159 19.48 19.52 -10.07
C LEU A 159 18.76 18.79 -8.92
N ASP A 160 19.23 17.62 -8.50
CA ASP A 160 18.68 16.89 -7.35
C ASP A 160 18.70 17.75 -6.08
N ALA A 161 19.79 18.51 -5.86
CA ALA A 161 19.94 19.38 -4.71
C ALA A 161 19.05 20.64 -4.77
N LEU A 162 18.85 21.19 -5.97
CA LEU A 162 17.93 22.30 -6.23
C LEU A 162 16.48 21.85 -6.03
N GLU A 163 16.11 20.67 -6.53
CA GLU A 163 14.77 20.10 -6.38
C GLU A 163 14.49 19.75 -4.91
N SER A 164 15.46 19.16 -4.22
CA SER A 164 15.36 18.85 -2.79
C SER A 164 15.27 20.09 -1.91
N SER A 165 15.78 21.24 -2.39
CA SER A 165 15.61 22.52 -1.69
C SER A 165 14.14 22.97 -1.61
N ALA A 166 13.26 22.47 -2.49
CA ALA A 166 11.82 22.69 -2.36
C ALA A 166 11.20 21.95 -1.15
N GLY A 167 11.87 20.91 -0.63
CA GLY A 167 11.49 20.23 0.62
C GLY A 167 11.91 20.97 1.89
N TYR A 168 12.69 22.05 1.74
CA TYR A 168 13.17 22.89 2.84
C TYR A 168 12.12 23.91 3.29
N SER A 169 11.25 24.35 2.38
CA SER A 169 10.10 25.21 2.69
C SER A 169 8.98 24.89 1.70
N PRO A 170 8.08 23.96 2.03
CA PRO A 170 6.94 23.69 1.17
C PRO A 170 6.15 24.98 0.97
N ALA A 171 5.69 25.21 -0.26
CA ALA A 171 4.83 26.35 -0.55
C ALA A 171 3.60 26.29 0.38
N SER A 172 3.29 27.42 1.03
CA SER A 172 2.12 27.52 1.89
C SER A 172 0.87 27.28 1.04
N LEU A 173 -0.01 26.38 1.48
CA LEU A 173 -1.33 26.22 0.86
C LEU A 173 -2.14 27.51 0.99
N ASN A 174 -1.87 28.33 2.01
CA ASN A 174 -2.52 29.61 2.23
C ASN A 174 -1.80 30.77 1.51
N ALA A 175 -0.83 30.48 0.63
CA ALA A 175 -0.22 31.52 -0.17
C ALA A 175 -1.25 32.06 -1.18
N PRO A 176 -1.41 33.39 -1.31
CA PRO A 176 -2.34 33.96 -2.26
C PRO A 176 -1.96 33.58 -3.70
N ALA A 177 -2.96 33.21 -4.48
CA ALA A 177 -2.87 32.78 -5.86
C ALA A 177 -3.89 33.55 -6.75
N GLY A 178 -3.56 33.72 -8.03
CA GLY A 178 -4.36 34.49 -8.98
C GLY A 178 -4.04 36.00 -9.00
N VAL A 179 -4.61 36.71 -9.98
CA VAL A 179 -4.29 38.12 -10.28
C VAL A 179 -4.76 39.08 -9.17
N ASP A 180 -5.82 38.71 -8.44
CA ASP A 180 -6.43 39.54 -7.39
C ASP A 180 -6.17 39.00 -5.97
N GLY A 181 -5.38 37.92 -5.83
CA GLY A 181 -5.09 37.28 -4.54
C GLY A 181 -6.32 36.71 -3.81
N ALA A 182 -7.44 36.54 -4.52
CA ALA A 182 -8.72 36.08 -3.97
C ALA A 182 -8.81 34.56 -3.76
N ALA A 183 -7.88 33.79 -4.33
CA ALA A 183 -7.78 32.35 -4.14
C ALA A 183 -6.48 32.04 -3.39
N GLU A 184 -6.48 30.98 -2.59
CA GLU A 184 -5.25 30.45 -1.99
C GLU A 184 -4.68 29.33 -2.88
N PHE A 185 -3.38 29.05 -2.76
CA PHE A 185 -2.73 27.98 -3.52
C PHE A 185 -3.39 26.61 -3.27
N GLY A 186 -3.90 26.39 -2.06
CA GLY A 186 -4.66 25.20 -1.67
C GLY A 186 -5.98 25.04 -2.42
N ASP A 187 -6.66 26.15 -2.77
CA ASP A 187 -7.91 26.12 -3.52
C ASP A 187 -7.71 25.67 -4.98
N LEU A 188 -6.49 25.81 -5.50
CA LEU A 188 -6.10 25.38 -6.84
C LEU A 188 -5.66 23.91 -6.88
N ILE A 189 -5.41 23.29 -5.73
CA ILE A 189 -5.07 21.87 -5.67
C ILE A 189 -6.36 21.06 -5.71
N GLY A 190 -6.69 20.55 -6.90
CA GLY A 190 -7.76 19.58 -7.09
C GLY A 190 -7.50 18.31 -6.29
N GLY A 191 -8.53 17.81 -5.60
CA GLY A 191 -8.51 16.48 -5.00
C GLY A 191 -8.59 15.39 -6.07
N MET A 192 -8.04 14.21 -5.79
CA MET A 192 -8.38 13.03 -6.58
C MET A 192 -9.83 12.67 -6.29
N ASP A 193 -10.67 12.71 -7.31
CA ASP A 193 -12.07 12.30 -7.22
C ASP A 193 -12.17 10.77 -7.36
N ALA A 194 -12.34 10.09 -6.23
CA ALA A 194 -12.48 8.64 -6.17
C ALA A 194 -13.72 8.14 -6.94
N GLU A 195 -14.75 8.99 -7.14
CA GLU A 195 -15.91 8.61 -7.95
C GLU A 195 -15.58 8.60 -9.44
N LEU A 196 -14.72 9.52 -9.91
CA LEU A 196 -14.18 9.57 -11.28
C LEU A 196 -13.24 8.39 -11.55
N GLU A 197 -12.36 8.04 -10.61
CA GLU A 197 -11.48 6.87 -10.75
C GLU A 197 -12.27 5.55 -10.81
N ALA A 198 -13.39 5.47 -10.06
CA ALA A 198 -14.28 4.32 -10.09
C ALA A 198 -15.16 4.24 -11.35
N VAL A 199 -15.19 5.26 -12.24
CA VAL A 199 -16.00 5.21 -13.48
C VAL A 199 -15.49 4.12 -14.43
N ASP A 200 -14.17 4.04 -14.62
CA ASP A 200 -13.57 3.04 -15.50
C ASP A 200 -13.81 1.62 -14.99
N ASP A 201 -13.71 1.42 -13.67
CA ASP A 201 -14.05 0.16 -13.01
C ASP A 201 -15.53 -0.19 -13.20
N LYS A 202 -16.44 0.78 -13.01
CA LYS A 202 -17.90 0.57 -13.18
C LYS A 202 -18.26 0.21 -14.63
N ILE A 203 -17.68 0.89 -15.61
CA ILE A 203 -17.90 0.61 -17.04
C ILE A 203 -17.37 -0.78 -17.39
N THR A 204 -16.18 -1.12 -16.91
CA THR A 204 -15.56 -2.43 -17.11
C THR A 204 -16.41 -3.55 -16.51
N VAL A 205 -16.82 -3.40 -15.24
CA VAL A 205 -17.69 -4.37 -14.57
C VAL A 205 -19.05 -4.50 -15.28
N ALA A 206 -19.65 -3.40 -15.75
CA ALA A 206 -20.91 -3.46 -16.50
C ALA A 206 -20.78 -4.28 -17.79
N GLY A 207 -19.69 -4.10 -18.54
CA GLY A 207 -19.40 -4.89 -19.74
C GLY A 207 -19.15 -6.37 -19.42
N LEU A 208 -18.44 -6.67 -18.34
CA LEU A 208 -18.17 -8.03 -17.88
C LEU A 208 -19.43 -8.75 -17.37
N LEU A 209 -20.29 -8.04 -16.65
CA LEU A 209 -21.56 -8.58 -16.15
C LEU A 209 -22.39 -9.13 -17.30
N LEU A 210 -22.49 -8.42 -18.44
CA LEU A 210 -23.25 -8.88 -19.61
C LEU A 210 -22.75 -10.21 -20.20
N ARG A 211 -21.50 -10.59 -19.94
CA ARG A 211 -20.90 -11.86 -20.39
C ARG A 211 -21.21 -13.04 -19.47
N LEU A 212 -21.61 -12.77 -18.23
CA LEU A 212 -22.14 -13.81 -17.34
C LEU A 212 -23.51 -14.29 -17.84
N PRO A 213 -23.89 -15.55 -17.59
CA PRO A 213 -25.23 -16.02 -17.92
C PRO A 213 -26.31 -15.27 -17.12
N ALA A 214 -27.54 -15.27 -17.65
CA ALA A 214 -28.63 -14.45 -17.12
C ALA A 214 -28.94 -14.73 -15.64
N ARG A 215 -28.81 -16.00 -15.21
CA ARG A 215 -29.07 -16.44 -13.85
C ARG A 215 -28.08 -15.84 -12.86
N GLU A 216 -26.79 -15.90 -13.14
CA GLU A 216 -25.73 -15.35 -12.30
C GLU A 216 -25.79 -13.82 -12.23
N ARG A 217 -26.10 -13.16 -13.35
CA ARG A 217 -26.37 -11.71 -13.36
C ARG A 217 -27.55 -11.35 -12.45
N GLN A 218 -28.64 -12.10 -12.54
CA GLN A 218 -29.83 -11.89 -11.70
C GLN A 218 -29.49 -12.07 -10.22
N MET A 219 -28.70 -13.10 -9.88
CA MET A 219 -28.24 -13.34 -8.50
C MET A 219 -27.38 -12.20 -7.97
N LEU A 220 -26.44 -11.69 -8.77
CA LEU A 220 -25.62 -10.53 -8.41
C LEU A 220 -26.48 -9.27 -8.22
N ALA A 221 -27.44 -9.01 -9.11
CA ALA A 221 -28.36 -7.88 -8.99
C ALA A 221 -29.19 -7.98 -7.70
N MET A 222 -29.78 -9.13 -7.39
CA MET A 222 -30.54 -9.34 -6.15
C MET A 222 -29.66 -9.17 -4.90
N ARG A 223 -28.40 -9.63 -4.96
CA ARG A 223 -27.48 -9.58 -3.83
C ARG A 223 -26.93 -8.18 -3.54
N PHE A 224 -26.53 -7.44 -4.58
CA PHE A 224 -25.79 -6.18 -4.45
C PHE A 224 -26.63 -4.93 -4.70
N TYR A 225 -27.70 -5.04 -5.49
CA TYR A 225 -28.64 -3.94 -5.72
C TYR A 225 -29.94 -4.11 -4.91
N GLY A 226 -30.43 -5.35 -4.84
CA GLY A 226 -31.64 -5.69 -4.09
C GLY A 226 -31.43 -5.93 -2.59
N ASN A 227 -30.19 -5.91 -2.09
CA ASN A 227 -29.81 -6.22 -0.71
C ASN A 227 -30.42 -7.52 -0.14
N ARG A 228 -30.75 -8.50 -0.99
CA ARG A 228 -31.33 -9.77 -0.57
C ARG A 228 -30.26 -10.70 0.01
N THR A 229 -30.62 -11.40 1.07
CA THR A 229 -29.81 -12.47 1.65
C THR A 229 -29.73 -13.66 0.69
N GLN A 230 -28.70 -14.50 0.83
CA GLN A 230 -28.57 -15.71 0.00
C GLN A 230 -29.74 -16.68 0.20
N ALA A 231 -30.38 -16.67 1.37
CA ALA A 231 -31.56 -17.48 1.67
C ALA A 231 -32.80 -16.98 0.92
N GLU A 232 -33.00 -15.66 0.84
CA GLU A 232 -34.10 -15.05 0.07
C GLU A 232 -33.89 -15.26 -1.44
N ILE A 233 -32.66 -15.11 -1.93
CA ILE A 233 -32.29 -15.40 -3.32
C ILE A 233 -32.55 -16.88 -3.65
N ALA A 234 -32.22 -17.78 -2.72
CA ALA A 234 -32.46 -19.22 -2.87
C ALA A 234 -33.94 -19.56 -2.97
N ALA A 235 -34.76 -18.94 -2.11
CA ALA A 235 -36.21 -19.12 -2.13
C ALA A 235 -36.83 -18.63 -3.45
N GLU A 236 -36.37 -17.50 -3.97
CA GLU A 236 -36.86 -16.92 -5.22
C GLU A 236 -36.44 -17.71 -6.46
N LEU A 237 -35.23 -18.27 -6.46
CA LEU A 237 -34.71 -19.06 -7.58
C LEU A 237 -35.03 -20.55 -7.49
N GLY A 238 -35.69 -20.99 -6.42
CA GLY A 238 -36.05 -22.40 -6.20
C GLY A 238 -34.84 -23.33 -6.08
N ILE A 239 -33.76 -22.87 -5.45
CA ILE A 239 -32.52 -23.64 -5.25
C ILE A 239 -32.03 -23.54 -3.81
N SER A 240 -31.08 -24.39 -3.40
CA SER A 240 -30.52 -24.29 -2.04
C SER A 240 -29.66 -23.02 -1.83
N GLN A 241 -29.65 -22.49 -0.61
CA GLN A 241 -28.78 -21.36 -0.22
C GLN A 241 -27.29 -21.68 -0.42
N MET A 242 -26.90 -22.94 -0.23
CA MET A 242 -25.52 -23.35 -0.49
C MET A 242 -25.17 -23.30 -1.98
N HIS A 243 -26.12 -23.66 -2.85
CA HIS A 243 -25.98 -23.50 -4.30
C HIS A 243 -25.86 -22.02 -4.68
N VAL A 244 -26.68 -21.15 -4.09
CA VAL A 244 -26.58 -19.69 -4.28
C VAL A 244 -25.18 -19.17 -3.92
N SER A 245 -24.67 -19.57 -2.75
CA SER A 245 -23.34 -19.16 -2.28
C SER A 245 -22.22 -19.59 -3.23
N ARG A 246 -22.27 -20.83 -3.74
CA ARG A 246 -21.28 -21.34 -4.71
C ARG A 246 -21.31 -20.55 -6.03
N LEU A 247 -22.50 -20.28 -6.57
CA LEU A 247 -22.66 -19.53 -7.82
C LEU A 247 -22.20 -18.08 -7.68
N LEU A 248 -22.56 -17.40 -6.57
CA LEU A 248 -22.08 -16.04 -6.28
C LEU A 248 -20.56 -16.00 -6.15
N SER A 249 -19.97 -16.94 -5.41
CA SER A 249 -18.52 -17.01 -5.23
C SER A 249 -17.79 -17.22 -6.56
N ARG A 250 -18.34 -18.08 -7.44
CA ARG A 250 -17.80 -18.32 -8.78
C ARG A 250 -17.92 -17.08 -9.67
N ALA A 251 -19.09 -16.43 -9.69
CA ALA A 251 -19.32 -15.23 -10.47
C ALA A 251 -18.39 -14.09 -10.07
N LEU A 252 -18.23 -13.86 -8.75
CA LEU A 252 -17.32 -12.85 -8.21
C LEU A 252 -15.85 -13.19 -8.48
N GLY A 253 -15.47 -14.46 -8.36
CA GLY A 253 -14.11 -14.92 -8.68
C GLY A 253 -13.77 -14.65 -10.15
N TRP A 254 -14.67 -15.00 -11.06
CA TRP A 254 -14.50 -14.75 -12.50
C TRP A 254 -14.45 -13.25 -12.83
N LEU A 255 -15.34 -12.43 -12.24
CA LEU A 255 -15.32 -10.97 -12.44
C LEU A 255 -13.98 -10.38 -12.01
N ARG A 256 -13.46 -10.81 -10.84
CA ARG A 256 -12.16 -10.36 -10.34
C ARG A 256 -11.02 -10.75 -11.27
N GLU A 257 -11.01 -11.99 -11.76
CA GLU A 257 -9.98 -12.46 -12.70
C GLU A 257 -10.05 -11.69 -14.03
N ALA A 258 -11.26 -11.48 -14.55
CA ALA A 258 -11.49 -10.73 -15.78
C ALA A 258 -11.13 -9.24 -15.69
N MET A 259 -11.21 -8.63 -14.50
CA MET A 259 -10.75 -7.26 -14.27
C MET A 259 -9.23 -7.14 -14.19
N LEU A 260 -8.53 -8.21 -13.79
CA LEU A 260 -7.08 -8.20 -13.56
C LEU A 260 -6.27 -8.74 -14.75
N SER A 261 -6.94 -9.12 -15.84
CA SER A 261 -6.33 -9.80 -16.98
C SER A 261 -6.67 -9.09 -18.30
N ASP A 262 -5.66 -8.86 -19.14
CA ASP A 262 -5.83 -8.34 -20.51
C ASP A 262 -6.57 -9.34 -21.42
N THR A 263 -6.56 -10.63 -21.04
CA THR A 263 -7.29 -11.71 -21.73
C THR A 263 -8.48 -12.17 -20.92
N LEU A 264 -9.67 -12.05 -21.49
CA LEU A 264 -10.92 -12.40 -20.81
C LEU A 264 -10.97 -13.91 -20.52
N PRO A 265 -11.04 -14.35 -19.25
CA PRO A 265 -11.12 -15.75 -18.90
C PRO A 265 -12.43 -16.34 -19.42
N ARG A 266 -12.38 -17.60 -19.88
CA ARG A 266 -13.60 -18.30 -20.31
C ARG A 266 -14.48 -18.55 -19.09
N TRP A 267 -15.77 -18.24 -19.21
CA TRP A 267 -16.74 -18.64 -18.19
C TRP A 267 -16.97 -20.15 -18.28
N GLU A 268 -16.40 -20.92 -17.35
CA GLU A 268 -16.55 -22.38 -17.24
C GLU A 268 -17.95 -22.82 -16.71
N GLY A 269 -18.99 -22.02 -16.95
CA GLY A 269 -20.38 -22.36 -16.65
C GLY A 269 -21.31 -22.25 -17.87
N ALA A 270 -20.80 -21.89 -19.05
CA ALA A 270 -21.58 -21.87 -20.28
C ALA A 270 -21.66 -23.27 -20.89
N SER A 271 -22.41 -24.16 -20.23
CA SER A 271 -23.13 -25.17 -21.02
C SER A 271 -24.36 -24.47 -21.61
N ALA A 272 -24.67 -24.75 -22.88
CA ALA A 272 -25.87 -24.33 -23.61
C ALA A 272 -27.14 -24.36 -22.72
N PRO A 273 -28.22 -23.63 -23.04
CA PRO A 273 -29.46 -23.68 -22.26
C PRO A 273 -29.89 -25.14 -22.10
N SER A 274 -29.56 -25.72 -20.96
CA SER A 274 -29.77 -27.13 -20.72
C SER A 274 -31.19 -27.22 -20.21
N ASP A 275 -32.09 -27.67 -21.07
CA ASP A 275 -33.14 -28.55 -20.62
C ASP A 275 -32.50 -29.60 -19.71
N GLY A 276 -32.78 -29.50 -18.40
CA GLY A 276 -32.36 -30.46 -17.39
C GLY A 276 -30.96 -30.27 -16.80
N HIS A 277 -30.81 -29.32 -15.85
CA HIS A 277 -29.93 -29.53 -14.67
C HIS A 277 -30.54 -30.58 -13.71
N GLY A 278 -31.05 -31.66 -14.27
CA GLY A 278 -31.61 -32.76 -13.51
C GLY A 278 -30.55 -33.81 -13.31
N MET A 279 -30.42 -34.31 -12.08
CA MET A 279 -29.93 -35.66 -11.84
C MET A 279 -30.44 -36.60 -12.95
N GLN A 280 -29.50 -37.23 -13.66
CA GLN A 280 -29.80 -38.17 -14.73
C GLN A 280 -29.82 -39.56 -14.14
N ILE A 281 -30.87 -40.31 -14.46
CA ILE A 281 -31.04 -41.70 -14.06
C ILE A 281 -31.10 -42.51 -15.35
N THR A 282 -30.21 -43.46 -15.51
CA THR A 282 -30.28 -44.47 -16.56
C THR A 282 -30.52 -45.83 -15.92
N VAL A 283 -31.48 -46.59 -16.44
CA VAL A 283 -31.79 -47.95 -15.96
C VAL A 283 -31.55 -48.91 -17.10
N THR A 284 -30.69 -49.91 -16.87
CA THR A 284 -30.40 -50.99 -17.81
C THR A 284 -30.78 -52.33 -17.17
N ARG A 285 -31.20 -53.30 -17.98
CA ARG A 285 -31.55 -54.65 -17.52
C ARG A 285 -30.70 -55.67 -18.25
N GLU A 286 -29.96 -56.47 -17.51
CA GLU A 286 -29.12 -57.57 -18.03
C GLU A 286 -29.32 -58.79 -17.12
N ASP A 287 -29.65 -59.94 -17.71
CA ASP A 287 -29.76 -61.24 -17.02
C ASP A 287 -30.51 -61.22 -15.67
N GLY A 288 -31.67 -60.57 -15.63
CA GLY A 288 -32.51 -60.47 -14.42
C GLY A 288 -32.08 -59.38 -13.42
N VAL A 289 -30.93 -58.74 -13.63
CA VAL A 289 -30.43 -57.64 -12.80
C VAL A 289 -30.83 -56.28 -13.40
N LEU A 290 -31.40 -55.41 -12.57
CA LEU A 290 -31.61 -54.00 -12.90
C LEU A 290 -30.43 -53.18 -12.39
N ALA A 291 -29.70 -52.52 -13.30
CA ALA A 291 -28.64 -51.58 -12.97
C ALA A 291 -29.12 -50.15 -13.18
N MET A 292 -29.14 -49.36 -12.10
CA MET A 292 -29.55 -47.96 -12.10
C MET A 292 -28.33 -47.08 -11.89
N ARG A 293 -27.92 -46.33 -12.92
CA ARG A 293 -26.82 -45.37 -12.85
C ARG A 293 -27.34 -43.98 -12.59
N ILE A 294 -26.80 -43.34 -11.56
CA ILE A 294 -27.14 -41.98 -11.16
C ILE A 294 -25.97 -41.06 -11.47
N ARG A 295 -26.25 -39.96 -12.17
CA ARG A 295 -25.26 -38.92 -12.47
C ARG A 295 -25.77 -37.55 -12.05
N GLY A 296 -24.94 -36.82 -11.32
CA GLY A 296 -25.25 -35.49 -10.80
C GLY A 296 -25.48 -35.47 -9.29
N GLU A 297 -25.70 -34.27 -8.75
CA GLU A 297 -25.95 -34.07 -7.32
C GLU A 297 -27.32 -34.66 -6.92
N VAL A 298 -27.35 -35.36 -5.78
CA VAL A 298 -28.59 -35.82 -5.14
C VAL A 298 -28.86 -34.93 -3.94
N ASP A 299 -29.70 -33.93 -4.16
CA ASP A 299 -30.14 -32.94 -3.19
C ASP A 299 -31.65 -32.97 -2.99
N ARG A 300 -32.19 -32.10 -2.12
CA ARG A 300 -33.63 -31.93 -1.90
C ARG A 300 -34.46 -31.81 -3.19
N ASP A 301 -33.94 -31.13 -4.20
CA ASP A 301 -34.68 -30.80 -5.42
C ASP A 301 -34.72 -32.00 -6.39
N THR A 302 -33.70 -32.87 -6.32
CA THR A 302 -33.58 -34.09 -7.13
C THR A 302 -34.02 -35.37 -6.42
N ALA A 303 -34.10 -35.36 -5.09
CA ALA A 303 -34.46 -36.51 -4.24
C ALA A 303 -35.85 -37.07 -4.57
N GLY A 304 -36.82 -36.22 -4.94
CA GLY A 304 -38.15 -36.67 -5.36
C GLY A 304 -38.10 -37.54 -6.62
N ARG A 305 -37.30 -37.14 -7.61
CA ARG A 305 -37.10 -37.92 -8.84
C ARG A 305 -36.33 -39.21 -8.58
N LEU A 306 -35.35 -39.18 -7.67
CA LEU A 306 -34.61 -40.36 -7.25
C LEU A 306 -35.55 -41.38 -6.60
N ARG A 307 -36.39 -40.94 -5.65
CA ARG A 307 -37.36 -41.78 -4.96
C ARG A 307 -38.33 -42.45 -5.94
N THR A 308 -38.87 -41.69 -6.89
CA THR A 308 -39.78 -42.24 -7.90
C THR A 308 -39.07 -43.25 -8.80
N GLY A 309 -37.84 -42.94 -9.25
CA GLY A 309 -37.04 -43.86 -10.07
C GLY A 309 -36.71 -45.17 -9.36
N LEU A 310 -36.26 -45.10 -8.10
CA LEU A 310 -35.96 -46.28 -7.28
C LEU A 310 -37.21 -47.13 -7.02
N ARG A 311 -38.35 -46.50 -6.67
CA ARG A 311 -39.61 -47.23 -6.46
C ARG A 311 -40.09 -47.93 -7.72
N HIS A 312 -39.96 -47.28 -8.88
CA HIS A 312 -40.31 -47.89 -10.15
C HIS A 312 -39.40 -49.08 -10.47
N ALA A 313 -38.09 -48.94 -10.24
CA ALA A 313 -37.13 -50.03 -10.43
C ALA A 313 -37.44 -51.24 -9.52
N VAL A 314 -37.75 -51.00 -8.24
CA VAL A 314 -38.14 -52.06 -7.29
C VAL A 314 -39.46 -52.74 -7.68
N ALA A 315 -40.44 -51.97 -8.18
CA ALA A 315 -41.74 -52.50 -8.60
C ALA A 315 -41.73 -53.13 -10.00
N THR A 316 -40.59 -53.14 -10.69
CA THR A 316 -40.50 -53.70 -12.04
C THR A 316 -40.56 -55.22 -11.98
N VAL A 317 -41.59 -55.81 -12.61
CA VAL A 317 -41.87 -57.24 -12.60
C VAL A 317 -40.73 -58.03 -13.27
N GLY A 318 -40.17 -59.02 -12.55
CA GLY A 318 -39.13 -59.93 -13.05
C GLY A 318 -37.68 -59.44 -12.86
N ALA A 319 -37.41 -58.62 -11.84
CA ALA A 319 -36.07 -58.26 -11.42
C ALA A 319 -35.61 -59.14 -10.23
N ASP A 320 -34.51 -59.86 -10.40
CA ASP A 320 -33.92 -60.73 -9.37
C ASP A 320 -33.02 -59.96 -8.41
N ARG A 321 -32.54 -58.76 -8.82
CA ARG A 321 -31.70 -57.85 -8.02
C ARG A 321 -31.70 -56.43 -8.60
N LEU A 322 -31.59 -55.42 -7.72
CA LEU A 322 -31.35 -54.02 -8.07
C LEU A 322 -29.94 -53.57 -7.63
N VAL A 323 -29.18 -53.00 -8.56
CA VAL A 323 -27.86 -52.42 -8.32
C VAL A 323 -27.91 -50.92 -8.62
N VAL A 324 -27.51 -50.08 -7.68
CA VAL A 324 -27.48 -48.62 -7.85
C VAL A 324 -26.04 -48.13 -7.89
N ASP A 325 -25.61 -47.61 -9.03
CA ASP A 325 -24.26 -47.07 -9.27
C ASP A 325 -24.22 -45.57 -8.92
N LEU A 326 -23.43 -45.25 -7.89
CA LEU A 326 -23.22 -43.92 -7.34
C LEU A 326 -21.87 -43.30 -7.74
N THR A 327 -21.15 -43.90 -8.69
CA THR A 327 -19.80 -43.45 -9.10
C THR A 327 -19.77 -41.98 -9.54
N ALA A 328 -20.82 -41.55 -10.24
CA ALA A 328 -20.97 -40.20 -10.77
C ALA A 328 -21.84 -39.29 -9.90
N VAL A 329 -21.98 -39.62 -8.61
CA VAL A 329 -22.71 -38.83 -7.60
C VAL A 329 -21.71 -38.15 -6.66
N PRO A 330 -21.45 -36.84 -6.84
CA PRO A 330 -20.47 -36.12 -6.03
C PRO A 330 -21.01 -35.74 -4.64
N LEU A 331 -22.34 -35.70 -4.46
CA LEU A 331 -22.99 -35.26 -3.22
C LEU A 331 -24.34 -35.96 -3.03
N VAL A 332 -24.61 -36.38 -1.80
CA VAL A 332 -25.93 -36.84 -1.34
C VAL A 332 -26.28 -36.10 -0.05
N ASP A 333 -27.40 -35.38 -0.03
CA ASP A 333 -27.91 -34.71 1.17
C ASP A 333 -28.88 -35.59 1.97
N ALA A 334 -29.43 -35.06 3.07
CA ALA A 334 -30.37 -35.79 3.91
C ALA A 334 -31.65 -36.26 3.17
N ALA A 335 -32.11 -35.51 2.16
CA ALA A 335 -33.28 -35.88 1.36
C ALA A 335 -32.94 -37.01 0.38
N GLY A 336 -31.75 -36.98 -0.22
CA GLY A 336 -31.20 -38.07 -1.04
C GLY A 336 -31.02 -39.36 -0.24
N VAL A 337 -30.47 -39.26 0.97
CA VAL A 337 -30.36 -40.38 1.90
C VAL A 337 -31.73 -40.97 2.23
N ALA A 338 -32.72 -40.13 2.57
CA ALA A 338 -34.07 -40.59 2.86
C ALA A 338 -34.69 -41.34 1.68
N ALA A 339 -34.47 -40.87 0.44
CA ALA A 339 -34.94 -41.58 -0.76
C ALA A 339 -34.29 -42.96 -0.93
N LEU A 340 -33.00 -43.12 -0.58
CA LEU A 340 -32.31 -44.41 -0.60
C LEU A 340 -32.80 -45.34 0.51
N VAL A 341 -33.06 -44.82 1.71
CA VAL A 341 -33.66 -45.59 2.82
C VAL A 341 -35.05 -46.09 2.43
N ASP A 342 -35.89 -45.21 1.87
CA ASP A 342 -37.24 -45.56 1.41
C ASP A 342 -37.20 -46.69 0.36
N ALA A 343 -36.22 -46.63 -0.56
CA ALA A 343 -36.02 -47.65 -1.58
C ALA A 343 -35.55 -48.98 -1.00
N ALA A 344 -34.64 -48.96 -0.02
CA ALA A 344 -34.18 -50.17 0.66
C ALA A 344 -35.32 -50.86 1.41
N SER A 345 -36.17 -50.10 2.11
CA SER A 345 -37.37 -50.65 2.77
C SER A 345 -38.36 -51.22 1.76
N ALA A 346 -38.60 -50.55 0.63
CA ALA A 346 -39.49 -51.06 -0.41
C ALA A 346 -38.95 -52.35 -1.06
N ALA A 347 -37.63 -52.41 -1.29
CA ALA A 347 -36.98 -53.59 -1.87
C ALA A 347 -37.06 -54.80 -0.93
N ALA A 348 -36.92 -54.59 0.39
CA ALA A 348 -37.10 -55.64 1.38
C ALA A 348 -38.53 -56.21 1.40
N VAL A 349 -39.55 -55.36 1.26
CA VAL A 349 -40.97 -55.80 1.20
C VAL A 349 -41.27 -56.55 -0.10
N ALA A 350 -40.63 -56.17 -1.20
CA ALA A 350 -40.78 -56.83 -2.50
C ALA A 350 -39.88 -58.08 -2.68
N GLU A 351 -39.09 -58.44 -1.67
CA GLU A 351 -38.09 -59.52 -1.73
C GLU A 351 -37.05 -59.36 -2.87
N VAL A 352 -36.76 -58.11 -3.27
CA VAL A 352 -35.73 -57.78 -4.28
C VAL A 352 -34.45 -57.33 -3.58
N PRO A 353 -33.33 -58.06 -3.67
CA PRO A 353 -32.05 -57.62 -3.11
C PRO A 353 -31.60 -56.29 -3.73
N LEU A 354 -31.27 -55.30 -2.90
CA LEU A 354 -30.74 -53.99 -3.32
C LEU A 354 -29.28 -53.84 -2.90
N SER A 355 -28.43 -53.38 -3.82
CA SER A 355 -27.02 -53.07 -3.55
C SER A 355 -26.62 -51.71 -4.12
N LEU A 356 -25.71 -51.03 -3.44
CA LEU A 356 -25.14 -49.74 -3.80
C LEU A 356 -23.67 -49.93 -4.17
N THR A 357 -23.23 -49.38 -5.30
CA THR A 357 -21.85 -49.49 -5.81
C THR A 357 -21.26 -48.11 -6.11
N GLY A 358 -19.93 -48.01 -6.14
CA GLY A 358 -19.24 -46.80 -6.61
C GLY A 358 -19.37 -45.56 -5.72
N ALA A 359 -19.82 -45.70 -4.47
CA ALA A 359 -19.98 -44.56 -3.57
C ALA A 359 -18.62 -43.91 -3.24
N GLN A 360 -18.48 -42.62 -3.55
CA GLN A 360 -17.28 -41.84 -3.23
C GLN A 360 -17.08 -41.72 -1.70
N PRO A 361 -15.85 -41.49 -1.19
CA PRO A 361 -15.55 -41.51 0.25
C PRO A 361 -16.45 -40.61 1.12
N TYR A 362 -16.88 -39.47 0.58
CA TYR A 362 -17.82 -38.58 1.27
C TYR A 362 -19.23 -39.19 1.37
N VAL A 363 -19.76 -39.69 0.24
CA VAL A 363 -21.07 -40.33 0.17
C VAL A 363 -21.12 -41.60 1.03
N SER A 364 -20.07 -42.42 1.00
CA SER A 364 -19.94 -43.62 1.83
C SER A 364 -20.02 -43.33 3.32
N ARG A 365 -19.40 -42.23 3.79
CA ARG A 365 -19.52 -41.79 5.19
C ARG A 365 -20.95 -41.41 5.56
N ILE A 366 -21.65 -40.71 4.67
CA ILE A 366 -23.05 -40.32 4.90
C ILE A 366 -23.95 -41.57 4.96
N LEU A 367 -23.78 -42.51 4.04
CA LEU A 367 -24.52 -43.78 4.00
C LEU A 367 -24.24 -44.64 5.24
N ALA A 368 -23.02 -44.59 5.78
CA ALA A 368 -22.68 -45.29 7.02
C ALA A 368 -23.45 -44.75 8.23
N VAL A 369 -23.52 -43.42 8.36
CA VAL A 369 -24.27 -42.75 9.43
C VAL A 369 -25.78 -43.03 9.33
N SER A 370 -26.31 -43.20 8.12
CA SER A 370 -27.73 -43.48 7.89
C SER A 370 -28.10 -44.96 7.97
N GLY A 371 -27.18 -45.84 8.37
CA GLY A 371 -27.43 -47.28 8.49
C GLY A 371 -27.49 -48.05 7.16
N LEU A 372 -27.15 -47.41 6.04
CA LEU A 372 -27.15 -48.03 4.70
C LEU A 372 -25.81 -48.69 4.33
N HIS A 373 -24.85 -48.74 5.25
CA HIS A 373 -23.53 -49.36 5.02
C HIS A 373 -23.63 -50.82 4.57
N ASN A 374 -24.60 -51.58 5.06
CA ASN A 374 -24.79 -52.99 4.72
C ASN A 374 -25.22 -53.22 3.26
N LEU A 375 -25.67 -52.16 2.58
CA LEU A 375 -26.08 -52.22 1.17
C LEU A 375 -24.93 -51.85 0.24
N LEU A 376 -23.83 -51.27 0.75
CA LEU A 376 -22.64 -51.03 -0.06
C LEU A 376 -22.02 -52.39 -0.40
N ALA A 377 -21.99 -52.72 -1.69
CA ALA A 377 -21.27 -53.89 -2.14
C ALA A 377 -19.81 -53.72 -1.73
N THR A 378 -19.31 -54.61 -0.87
CA THR A 378 -17.89 -54.63 -0.56
C THR A 378 -17.19 -55.17 -1.79
N ASP A 379 -16.41 -54.34 -2.48
CA ASP A 379 -15.48 -54.82 -3.51
C ASP A 379 -14.54 -55.84 -2.86
N ARG A 380 -14.88 -57.12 -2.95
CA ARG A 380 -13.89 -58.18 -2.89
C ARG A 380 -13.27 -58.23 -4.28
N HIS A 381 -12.02 -57.78 -4.36
CA HIS A 381 -11.12 -57.93 -5.51
C HIS A 381 -11.17 -59.34 -6.11
#